data_AF-A0A3Q4B2Z7-F1
#
_entry.id   AF-A0A3Q4B2Z7-F1
#
_cell.length_a   1.000
_cell.length_b   1.000
_cell.length_c   1.000
_cell.angle_alpha   90.00
_cell.angle_beta   90.00
_cell.angle_gamma   90.00
#
_symmetry.space_group_name_H-M   'P 1'
#
loop_
_entity.id
_entity.type
_entity.pdbx_description
1 polymer ?
#
loop_
_entity_poly.entity_id
_entity_poly.type
_entity_poly.pdbx_seq_one_letter_code
_entity_poly.pdbx_strand_id
1 'polypeptide(L)'
;SPPAMVRGWWWIKDPEELYITLQALHPRGIRERVLHKHLAKHMESLAEMCTKPINPMFELKVEDKDMLMEELQKPWPVQEKVMETDISVLKWVEDLEQRVVAADLHLKPYTIPDPDSTRDDLQYYEHDADPHDDWIVRTKKEWSGLPRIATHPLDLALLRLANLERNIERRYLKEPLWN
;
A
#
# COMPACT_ATOMS: atom_id res chain seq x y z
N SER A 1 24.75 -12.83 -17.78
CA SER A 1 24.38 -13.11 -16.38
C SER A 1 23.31 -14.18 -16.33
N PRO A 2 23.23 -15.00 -15.26
CA PRO A 2 22.13 -15.93 -15.04
C PRO A 2 20.76 -15.23 -15.13
N PRO A 3 19.72 -15.86 -15.71
CA PRO A 3 18.41 -15.23 -15.92
C PRO A 3 17.75 -14.70 -14.64
N ALA A 4 17.98 -15.37 -13.50
CA ALA A 4 17.46 -14.97 -12.20
C ALA A 4 18.08 -13.68 -11.64
N MET A 5 19.22 -13.24 -12.18
CA MET A 5 19.98 -12.09 -11.69
C MET A 5 19.76 -10.82 -12.52
N VAL A 6 18.71 -10.80 -13.34
CA VAL A 6 18.44 -9.70 -14.27
C VAL A 6 17.49 -8.65 -13.66
N ARG A 7 16.63 -9.04 -12.71
CA ARG A 7 15.66 -8.15 -12.03
C ARG A 7 15.39 -8.62 -10.60
N GLY A 8 15.00 -7.68 -9.74
CA GLY A 8 14.61 -7.97 -8.36
C GLY A 8 15.80 -8.24 -7.41
N TRP A 9 15.46 -8.73 -6.22
CA TRP A 9 16.44 -9.13 -5.20
C TRP A 9 16.85 -10.59 -5.44
N TRP A 10 18.15 -10.84 -5.50
CA TRP A 10 18.73 -12.18 -5.59
C TRP A 10 19.84 -12.31 -4.54
N TRP A 11 20.10 -13.54 -4.11
CA TRP A 11 21.19 -13.90 -3.22
C TRP A 11 22.10 -14.92 -3.90
N ILE A 12 23.27 -15.18 -3.30
CA ILE A 12 24.24 -16.18 -3.76
C ILE A 12 24.26 -17.30 -2.72
N LYS A 13 23.96 -18.52 -3.13
CA LYS A 13 23.87 -19.67 -2.21
C LYS A 13 25.18 -20.44 -2.14
N ASP A 14 25.79 -20.64 -3.29
CA ASP A 14 26.95 -21.52 -3.44
C ASP A 14 28.18 -20.75 -3.92
N PRO A 15 29.39 -21.22 -3.57
CA PRO A 15 30.62 -20.58 -4.05
C PRO A 15 30.69 -20.55 -5.58
N GLU A 16 30.12 -21.52 -6.29
CA GLU A 16 30.05 -21.54 -7.76
C GLU A 16 29.25 -20.36 -8.33
N GLU A 17 28.09 -20.03 -7.73
CA GLU A 17 27.29 -18.87 -8.11
C GLU A 17 28.05 -17.55 -7.86
N LEU A 18 28.90 -17.49 -6.83
CA LEU A 18 29.77 -16.36 -6.55
C LEU A 18 30.79 -16.13 -7.70
N TYR A 19 31.40 -17.21 -8.20
CA TYR A 19 32.31 -17.15 -9.35
C TYR A 19 31.61 -16.73 -10.64
N ILE A 20 30.43 -17.29 -10.91
CA ILE A 20 29.62 -16.92 -12.08
C ILE A 20 29.21 -15.45 -12.01
N THR A 21 28.85 -14.96 -10.81
CA THR A 21 28.54 -13.55 -10.58
C THR A 21 29.73 -12.65 -10.89
N LEU A 22 30.92 -13.00 -10.37
CA LEU A 22 32.13 -12.23 -10.63
C LEU A 22 32.47 -12.18 -12.13
N GLN A 23 32.35 -13.30 -12.84
CA GLN A 23 32.59 -13.37 -14.29
C GLN A 23 31.58 -12.56 -15.11
N ALA A 24 30.34 -12.47 -14.63
CA ALA A 24 29.28 -11.72 -15.31
C ALA A 24 29.39 -10.21 -15.13
N LEU A 25 30.09 -9.72 -14.11
CA LEU A 25 30.26 -8.30 -13.83
C LEU A 25 31.35 -7.69 -14.71
N HIS A 26 31.10 -6.51 -15.27
CA HIS A 26 32.10 -5.82 -16.08
C HIS A 26 33.13 -5.05 -15.21
N PRO A 27 34.43 -5.34 -15.28
CA PRO A 27 35.45 -4.72 -14.42
C PRO A 27 35.62 -3.20 -14.65
N ARG A 28 35.18 -2.70 -15.80
CA ARG A 28 35.14 -1.26 -16.13
C ARG A 28 33.73 -0.65 -16.12
N GLY A 29 32.70 -1.43 -15.79
CA GLY A 29 31.32 -0.96 -15.80
C GLY A 29 31.07 0.05 -14.69
N ILE A 30 30.53 1.23 -15.03
CA ILE A 30 30.34 2.33 -14.05
C ILE A 30 29.45 1.91 -12.87
N ARG A 31 28.43 1.09 -13.16
CA ARG A 31 27.44 0.63 -12.16
C ARG A 31 27.90 -0.56 -11.32
N GLU A 32 28.89 -1.31 -11.78
CA GLU A 32 29.19 -2.65 -11.25
C GLU A 32 30.66 -2.84 -10.86
N ARG A 33 31.56 -1.93 -11.26
CA ARG A 33 33.00 -2.00 -10.96
C ARG A 33 33.31 -2.07 -9.47
N VAL A 34 32.52 -1.40 -8.63
CA VAL A 34 32.72 -1.45 -7.17
C VAL A 34 32.38 -2.84 -6.64
N LEU A 35 31.26 -3.40 -7.07
CA LEU A 35 30.85 -4.77 -6.71
C LEU A 35 31.86 -5.80 -7.21
N HIS A 36 32.29 -5.70 -8.48
CA HIS A 36 33.33 -6.57 -9.04
C HIS A 36 34.63 -6.49 -8.22
N LYS A 37 35.09 -5.29 -7.86
CA LYS A 37 36.30 -5.12 -7.03
C LYS A 37 36.14 -5.75 -5.65
N HIS A 38 34.97 -5.59 -5.04
CA HIS A 38 34.70 -6.12 -3.71
C HIS A 38 34.65 -7.65 -3.70
N LEU A 39 33.91 -8.25 -4.64
CA LEU A 39 33.84 -9.70 -4.81
C LEU A 39 35.21 -10.29 -5.11
N ALA A 40 35.97 -9.70 -6.04
CA ALA A 40 37.31 -10.17 -6.38
C ALA A 40 38.28 -10.09 -5.19
N LYS A 41 38.20 -9.04 -4.37
CA LYS A 41 39.09 -8.83 -3.22
C LYS A 41 38.80 -9.79 -2.06
N HIS A 42 37.53 -10.12 -1.84
CA HIS A 42 37.08 -10.90 -0.69
C HIS A 42 36.60 -12.30 -1.07
N MET A 43 37.02 -12.80 -2.24
CA MET A 43 36.47 -14.01 -2.85
C MET A 43 36.57 -15.24 -1.95
N GLU A 44 37.74 -15.48 -1.37
CA GLU A 44 37.98 -16.66 -0.50
C GLU A 44 37.12 -16.59 0.77
N SER A 45 37.04 -15.43 1.40
CA SER A 45 36.23 -15.21 2.60
C SER A 45 34.73 -15.32 2.33
N LEU A 46 34.27 -14.82 1.19
CA LEU A 46 32.87 -14.92 0.77
C LEU A 46 32.52 -16.38 0.40
N ALA A 47 33.40 -17.07 -0.31
CA ALA A 47 33.21 -18.49 -0.65
C ALA A 47 33.14 -19.37 0.60
N GLU A 48 33.97 -19.09 1.62
CA GLU A 48 33.90 -19.77 2.92
C GLU A 48 32.54 -19.53 3.61
N MET A 49 32.00 -18.30 3.55
CA MET A 49 30.68 -18.02 4.11
C MET A 49 29.55 -18.76 3.38
N CYS A 50 29.65 -18.96 2.06
CA CYS A 50 28.69 -19.76 1.30
C CYS A 50 28.68 -21.25 1.70
N THR A 51 29.75 -21.75 2.33
CA THR A 51 29.79 -23.15 2.82
C THR A 51 29.16 -23.35 4.19
N LYS A 52 28.81 -22.26 4.89
CA LYS A 52 28.16 -22.34 6.20
C LYS A 52 26.68 -22.72 6.01
N PRO A 53 26.11 -23.50 6.95
CA PRO A 53 24.69 -23.79 6.91
C PRO A 53 23.90 -22.48 6.90
N ILE A 54 22.89 -22.43 6.03
CA ILE A 54 22.00 -21.29 5.93
C ILE A 54 21.33 -21.09 7.30
N ASN A 55 21.24 -19.85 7.75
CA ASN A 55 20.57 -19.56 9.01
C ASN A 55 19.13 -20.13 8.94
N PRO A 56 18.65 -20.87 9.96
CA PRO A 56 17.29 -21.42 9.97
C PRO A 56 16.19 -20.39 9.70
N MET A 57 16.45 -19.11 9.96
CA MET A 57 15.58 -17.98 9.60
C MET A 57 15.35 -17.83 8.08
N PHE A 58 16.29 -18.29 7.24
CA PHE A 58 16.22 -18.29 5.78
C PHE A 58 15.99 -19.70 5.19
N GLU A 59 15.95 -20.75 6.02
CA GLU A 59 15.53 -22.09 5.60
C GLU A 59 14.01 -22.14 5.55
N LEU A 60 13.45 -21.85 4.38
CA LEU A 60 12.04 -22.09 4.12
C LEU A 60 11.84 -23.60 3.95
N LYS A 61 11.03 -24.21 4.83
CA LYS A 61 10.68 -25.63 4.70
C LYS A 61 10.04 -25.89 3.34
N VAL A 62 10.29 -27.06 2.75
CA VAL A 62 9.80 -27.38 1.40
C VAL A 62 8.27 -27.31 1.36
N GLU A 63 7.63 -27.71 2.46
CA GLU A 63 6.17 -27.65 2.62
C GLU A 63 5.66 -26.20 2.71
N ASP A 64 6.38 -25.32 3.41
CA ASP A 64 6.08 -23.89 3.48
C ASP A 64 6.31 -23.21 2.12
N LYS A 65 7.32 -23.65 1.38
CA LYS A 65 7.63 -23.14 0.05
C LYS A 65 6.54 -23.49 -0.96
N ASP A 66 6.07 -24.73 -0.97
CA ASP A 66 5.02 -25.16 -1.89
C ASP A 66 3.68 -24.48 -1.58
N MET A 67 3.33 -24.37 -0.29
CA MET A 67 2.15 -23.62 0.17
C MET A 67 2.25 -22.13 -0.17
N LEU A 68 3.40 -21.49 0.07
CA LEU A 68 3.60 -20.07 -0.24
C LEU A 68 3.66 -19.82 -1.74
N MET A 69 4.23 -20.74 -2.54
CA MET A 69 4.20 -20.62 -4.00
C MET A 69 2.78 -20.76 -4.54
N GLU A 70 1.97 -21.66 -3.98
CA GLU A 70 0.56 -21.79 -4.34
C GLU A 70 -0.22 -20.53 -3.96
N GLU A 71 0.00 -19.96 -2.78
CA GLU A 71 -0.58 -18.68 -2.34
C GLU A 71 -0.12 -17.49 -3.21
N LEU A 72 1.16 -17.41 -3.58
CA LEU A 72 1.71 -16.36 -4.45
C LEU A 72 1.24 -16.47 -5.90
N GLN A 73 0.82 -17.66 -6.34
CA GLN A 73 0.23 -17.87 -7.66
C GLN A 73 -1.24 -17.47 -7.74
N LYS A 74 -1.92 -17.34 -6.59
CA LYS A 74 -3.29 -16.80 -6.56
C LYS A 74 -3.24 -15.33 -6.99
N PRO A 75 -4.18 -14.87 -7.83
CA PRO A 75 -4.30 -13.45 -8.12
C PRO A 75 -4.45 -12.70 -6.80
N TRP A 76 -3.52 -11.79 -6.49
CA TRP A 76 -3.62 -10.99 -5.28
C TRP A 76 -4.95 -10.24 -5.30
N PRO A 77 -5.87 -10.48 -4.35
CA PRO A 77 -7.20 -9.89 -4.39
C PRO A 77 -7.13 -8.45 -3.88
N VAL A 78 -6.38 -7.59 -4.60
CA VAL A 78 -6.19 -6.17 -4.25
C VAL A 78 -7.57 -5.53 -4.11
N GLN A 79 -8.46 -5.76 -5.07
CA GLN A 79 -9.75 -5.10 -5.16
C GLN A 79 -10.69 -5.49 -4.01
N GLU A 80 -10.76 -6.77 -3.64
CA GLU A 80 -11.63 -7.23 -2.54
C GLU A 80 -11.13 -6.71 -1.20
N LYS A 81 -9.81 -6.70 -0.98
CA LYS A 81 -9.20 -6.19 0.25
C LYS A 81 -9.29 -4.67 0.38
N VAL A 82 -9.13 -3.95 -0.72
CA VAL A 82 -9.34 -2.50 -0.76
C VAL A 82 -10.81 -2.19 -0.50
N MET A 83 -11.74 -2.92 -1.14
CA MET A 83 -13.17 -2.75 -0.93
C MET A 83 -13.60 -3.00 0.52
N GLU A 84 -13.10 -4.06 1.17
CA GLU A 84 -13.34 -4.34 2.59
C GLU A 84 -12.89 -3.16 3.47
N THR A 85 -11.75 -2.56 3.13
CA THR A 85 -11.20 -1.39 3.81
C THR A 85 -12.07 -0.16 3.58
N ASP A 86 -12.50 0.09 2.34
CA ASP A 86 -13.34 1.23 1.95
C ASP A 86 -14.71 1.18 2.66
N ILE A 87 -15.32 -0.01 2.73
CA ILE A 87 -16.55 -0.23 3.50
C ILE A 87 -16.32 0.01 5.00
N SER A 88 -15.18 -0.41 5.54
CA SER A 88 -14.85 -0.17 6.95
C SER A 88 -14.73 1.33 7.25
N VAL A 89 -14.13 2.11 6.34
CA VAL A 89 -14.07 3.57 6.44
C VAL A 89 -15.46 4.19 6.43
N LEU A 90 -16.34 3.75 5.52
CA LEU A 90 -17.73 4.22 5.49
C LEU A 90 -18.47 3.94 6.82
N LYS A 91 -18.31 2.73 7.38
CA LYS A 91 -18.87 2.38 8.70
C LYS A 91 -18.35 3.27 9.82
N TRP A 92 -17.08 3.64 9.81
CA TRP A 92 -16.53 4.55 10.80
C TRP A 92 -17.11 5.96 10.69
N VAL A 93 -17.42 6.43 9.48
CA VAL A 93 -18.13 7.69 9.28
C VAL A 93 -19.55 7.62 9.82
N GLU A 94 -20.28 6.54 9.54
CA GLU A 94 -21.62 6.33 10.08
C GLU A 94 -21.64 6.28 11.62
N ASP A 95 -20.69 5.58 12.23
CA ASP A 95 -20.50 5.56 13.69
C ASP A 95 -20.16 6.95 14.24
N LEU A 96 -19.32 7.71 13.53
CA LEU A 96 -18.99 9.09 13.91
C LEU A 96 -20.23 9.98 13.90
N GLU A 97 -21.11 9.87 12.90
CA GLU A 97 -22.37 10.61 12.84
C GLU A 97 -23.25 10.29 14.07
N GLN A 98 -23.36 9.01 14.43
CA GLN A 98 -24.08 8.58 15.63
C GLN A 98 -23.48 9.18 16.90
N ARG A 99 -22.15 9.17 17.05
CA ARG A 99 -21.46 9.75 18.22
C ARG A 99 -21.61 11.27 18.30
N VAL A 100 -21.59 11.99 17.17
CA VAL A 100 -21.81 13.44 17.12
C VAL A 100 -23.23 13.80 17.60
N VAL A 101 -24.23 13.04 17.16
CA VAL A 101 -25.61 13.26 17.59
C VAL A 101 -25.82 12.86 19.05
N ALA A 102 -25.26 11.73 19.48
CA ALA A 102 -25.33 11.27 20.87
C ALA A 102 -24.68 12.26 21.86
N ALA A 103 -23.66 12.99 21.41
CA ALA A 103 -23.00 14.03 22.19
C ALA A 103 -23.65 15.43 22.05
N ASP A 104 -24.77 15.56 21.32
CA ASP A 104 -25.50 16.81 21.05
C ASP A 104 -24.60 17.92 20.45
N LEU A 105 -23.65 17.54 19.58
CA LEU A 105 -22.70 18.47 18.93
C LEU A 105 -23.20 19.02 17.58
N HIS A 106 -24.42 18.64 17.17
CA HIS A 106 -25.00 18.97 15.86
C HIS A 106 -25.93 20.18 15.92
N LEU A 107 -26.05 20.89 14.81
CA LEU A 107 -27.05 21.93 14.57
C LEU A 107 -28.43 21.30 14.41
N LYS A 108 -29.45 21.84 15.07
CA LYS A 108 -30.84 21.35 14.95
C LYS A 108 -31.59 22.12 13.86
N PRO A 109 -32.38 21.44 13.00
CA PRO A 109 -32.60 19.99 12.93
C PRO A 109 -31.58 19.29 12.01
N TYR A 110 -30.74 18.40 12.58
CA TYR A 110 -29.93 17.43 11.83
C TYR A 110 -30.39 16.03 12.17
N THR A 111 -30.48 15.17 11.17
CA THR A 111 -30.94 13.79 11.29
C THR A 111 -29.96 12.88 10.58
N ILE A 112 -29.64 11.75 11.22
CA ILE A 112 -28.69 10.78 10.70
C ILE A 112 -29.36 10.04 9.52
N PRO A 113 -28.75 9.99 8.32
CA PRO A 113 -29.25 9.19 7.22
C PRO A 113 -29.10 7.68 7.51
N ASP A 114 -29.91 6.86 6.86
CA ASP A 114 -29.76 5.40 6.89
C ASP A 114 -28.33 4.97 6.50
N PRO A 115 -27.80 3.86 7.06
CA PRO A 115 -26.46 3.39 6.76
C PRO A 115 -26.35 2.96 5.29
N ASP A 116 -25.37 3.51 4.59
CA ASP A 116 -25.04 3.13 3.22
C ASP A 116 -24.18 1.87 3.18
N SER A 117 -23.45 1.55 4.26
CA SER A 117 -22.54 0.42 4.34
C SER A 117 -23.20 -0.97 4.24
N THR A 118 -24.52 -1.04 4.38
CA THR A 118 -25.32 -2.26 4.25
C THR A 118 -25.98 -2.41 2.88
N ARG A 119 -25.70 -1.50 1.94
CA ARG A 119 -26.27 -1.57 0.59
C ARG A 119 -25.62 -2.69 -0.23
N ASP A 120 -26.45 -3.40 -0.99
CA ASP A 120 -26.01 -4.52 -1.84
C ASP A 120 -25.42 -4.05 -3.18
N ASP A 121 -25.59 -2.78 -3.55
CA ASP A 121 -25.15 -2.20 -4.82
C ASP A 121 -23.76 -1.55 -4.78
N LEU A 122 -23.04 -1.69 -3.65
CA LEU A 122 -21.71 -1.09 -3.49
C LEU A 122 -20.68 -1.73 -4.42
N GLN A 123 -19.92 -0.89 -5.12
CA GLN A 123 -18.90 -1.32 -6.10
C GLN A 123 -17.57 -0.61 -5.91
N TYR A 124 -16.49 -1.36 -6.12
CA TYR A 124 -15.15 -0.80 -6.12
C TYR A 124 -14.97 0.02 -7.38
N TYR A 125 -14.45 1.24 -7.22
CA TYR A 125 -14.08 2.10 -8.31
C TYR A 125 -12.70 2.66 -8.03
N GLU A 126 -11.80 2.49 -8.99
CA GLU A 126 -10.48 3.12 -8.95
C GLU A 126 -10.60 4.47 -9.67
N HIS A 127 -10.37 5.55 -8.93
CA HIS A 127 -10.31 6.88 -9.52
C HIS A 127 -8.99 7.02 -10.29
N ASP A 128 -9.07 7.42 -11.56
CA ASP A 128 -7.89 7.72 -12.37
C ASP A 128 -7.10 8.86 -11.69
N ALA A 129 -5.97 8.52 -11.07
CA ALA A 129 -5.00 9.50 -10.62
C ALA A 129 -4.14 9.90 -11.82
N ASP A 130 -4.20 11.15 -12.27
CA ASP A 130 -3.20 11.64 -13.22
C ASP A 130 -1.83 11.55 -12.53
N PRO A 131 -0.80 10.95 -13.14
CA PRO A 131 0.55 10.95 -12.59
C PRO A 131 1.12 12.36 -12.32
N HIS A 132 0.53 13.40 -12.92
CA HIS A 132 0.86 14.80 -12.69
C HIS A 132 -0.05 15.48 -11.64
N ASP A 133 -1.05 14.77 -11.09
CA ASP A 133 -1.83 15.25 -9.96
C ASP A 133 -0.97 15.23 -8.70
N ASP A 134 -0.23 16.32 -8.51
CA ASP A 134 0.55 16.54 -7.31
C ASP A 134 -0.42 16.80 -6.15
N TRP A 135 -0.55 15.81 -5.26
CA TRP A 135 -1.48 15.83 -4.14
C TRP A 135 -1.24 17.01 -3.19
N ILE A 136 -0.06 17.64 -3.26
CA ILE A 136 0.34 18.81 -2.48
C ILE A 136 -0.13 20.12 -3.13
N VAL A 137 -0.30 20.15 -4.46
CA VAL A 137 -0.54 21.40 -5.22
C VAL A 137 -2.02 21.68 -5.40
N ARG A 138 -2.87 20.64 -5.40
CA ARG A 138 -4.31 20.80 -5.61
C ARG A 138 -4.99 21.57 -4.48
N THR A 139 -5.77 22.59 -4.85
CA THR A 139 -6.59 23.39 -3.95
C THR A 139 -7.86 22.64 -3.53
N LYS A 140 -8.45 22.99 -2.37
CA LYS A 140 -9.72 22.40 -1.87
C LYS A 140 -10.84 22.37 -2.93
N LYS A 141 -10.86 23.38 -3.81
CA LYS A 141 -11.84 23.51 -4.89
C LYS A 141 -11.65 22.44 -5.98
N GLU A 142 -10.41 22.11 -6.30
CA GLU A 142 -10.07 21.09 -7.31
C GLU A 142 -10.38 19.68 -6.81
N TRP A 143 -10.13 19.39 -5.52
CA TRP A 143 -10.54 18.13 -4.89
C TRP A 143 -12.05 17.94 -4.82
N SER A 144 -12.80 19.03 -4.65
CA SER A 144 -14.27 18.99 -4.60
C SER A 144 -14.95 18.80 -5.96
N GLY A 145 -14.21 18.96 -7.06
CA GLY A 145 -14.72 18.84 -8.43
C GLY A 145 -14.60 17.44 -9.04
N LEU A 146 -13.95 16.50 -8.35
CA LEU A 146 -13.84 15.12 -8.82
C LEU A 146 -15.22 14.42 -8.83
N PRO A 147 -15.53 13.64 -9.88
CA PRO A 147 -16.80 12.92 -9.95
C PRO A 147 -16.90 11.95 -8.76
N ARG A 148 -18.00 12.04 -8.02
CA ARG A 148 -18.30 11.14 -6.90
C ARG A 148 -19.27 10.06 -7.37
N ILE A 149 -18.92 8.81 -7.13
CA ILE A 149 -19.73 7.67 -7.53
C ILE A 149 -20.61 7.24 -6.37
N ALA A 150 -21.92 7.27 -6.58
CA ALA A 150 -22.92 7.02 -5.54
C ALA A 150 -22.97 5.55 -5.03
N THR A 151 -22.23 4.66 -5.67
CA THR A 151 -22.07 3.25 -5.29
C THR A 151 -20.67 2.95 -4.76
N HIS A 152 -19.74 3.91 -4.75
CA HIS A 152 -18.39 3.72 -4.25
C HIS A 152 -18.31 4.07 -2.74
N PRO A 153 -17.88 3.16 -1.85
CA PRO A 153 -17.97 3.38 -0.41
C PRO A 153 -17.18 4.61 0.09
N LEU A 154 -16.00 4.90 -0.45
CA LEU A 154 -15.23 6.09 -0.03
C LEU A 154 -15.89 7.39 -0.48
N ASP A 155 -16.52 7.42 -1.65
CA ASP A 155 -17.22 8.62 -2.12
C ASP A 155 -18.46 8.90 -1.26
N LEU A 156 -19.17 7.85 -0.85
CA LEU A 156 -20.26 7.95 0.12
C LEU A 156 -19.75 8.44 1.47
N ALA A 157 -18.64 7.89 1.97
CA ALA A 157 -18.02 8.31 3.22
C ALA A 157 -17.65 9.80 3.21
N LEU A 158 -17.08 10.28 2.09
CA LEU A 158 -16.74 11.68 1.90
C LEU A 158 -17.98 12.59 1.81
N LEU A 159 -19.04 12.14 1.12
CA LEU A 159 -20.30 12.89 1.06
C LEU A 159 -20.94 13.03 2.45
N ARG A 160 -20.97 11.94 3.22
CA ARG A 160 -21.47 11.91 4.60
C ARG A 160 -20.65 12.79 5.52
N LEU A 161 -19.31 12.70 5.48
CA LEU A 161 -18.42 13.59 6.23
C LEU A 161 -18.63 15.07 5.90
N ALA A 162 -18.76 15.41 4.62
CA ALA A 162 -19.01 16.78 4.20
C ALA A 162 -20.40 17.29 4.64
N ASN A 163 -21.39 16.40 4.73
CA ASN A 163 -22.69 16.73 5.30
C ASN A 163 -22.60 16.93 6.82
N LEU A 164 -21.92 16.02 7.52
CA LEU A 164 -21.70 16.11 8.96
C LEU A 164 -20.93 17.38 9.34
N GLU A 165 -19.86 17.74 8.63
CA GLU A 165 -19.04 18.94 8.88
C GLU A 165 -19.88 20.23 8.80
N ARG A 166 -20.82 20.31 7.85
CA ARG A 166 -21.73 21.46 7.72
C ARG A 166 -22.76 21.54 8.84
N ASN A 167 -23.07 20.41 9.47
CA ASN A 167 -24.09 20.28 10.50
C ASN A 167 -23.51 20.18 11.92
N ILE A 168 -22.19 20.23 12.11
CA ILE A 168 -21.58 20.37 13.44
C ILE A 168 -21.58 21.83 13.86
N GLU A 169 -21.85 22.10 15.13
CA GLU A 169 -21.75 23.44 15.67
C GLU A 169 -20.31 23.96 15.63
N ARG A 170 -20.11 25.15 15.05
CA ARG A 170 -18.76 25.73 14.82
C ARG A 170 -17.94 25.93 16.09
N ARG A 171 -18.57 26.03 17.27
CA ARG A 171 -17.86 26.16 18.56
C ARG A 171 -16.98 24.96 18.91
N TYR A 172 -17.24 23.80 18.31
CA TYR A 172 -16.46 22.57 18.52
C TYR A 172 -15.39 22.34 17.44
N LEU A 173 -15.46 23.07 16.33
CA LEU A 173 -14.47 22.98 15.26
C LEU A 173 -13.39 24.05 15.49
N LYS A 174 -12.14 23.61 15.68
CA LYS A 174 -11.00 24.54 15.66
C LYS A 174 -10.81 25.08 14.25
N GLU A 175 -10.27 26.29 14.14
CA GLU A 175 -9.80 26.80 12.85
C GLU A 175 -8.87 25.77 12.20
N PRO A 176 -8.97 25.53 10.88
CA PRO A 176 -8.10 24.60 10.21
C PRO A 176 -6.64 25.00 10.43
N LEU A 177 -5.77 24.04 10.72
CA LEU A 177 -4.35 24.25 11.04
C LEU A 177 -3.51 24.78 9.86
N TRP A 178 -4.13 25.10 8.73
CA TRP A 178 -3.48 25.49 7.49
C TRP A 178 -4.00 26.88 7.11
N ASN A 179 -3.22 27.91 7.48
CA ASN A 179 -3.29 29.26 6.92
C ASN A 179 -2.26 29.39 5.79
#